data_AF-A0A917JNB8-F1
#
_entry.id   AF-A0A917JNB8-F1
#
_cell.length_a   1.000
_cell.length_b   1.000
_cell.length_c   1.000
_cell.angle_alpha   90.00
_cell.angle_beta   90.00
_cell.angle_gamma   90.00
#
_symmetry.space_group_name_H-M   'P 1'
#
loop_
_entity.id
_entity.type
_entity.pdbx_description
1 polymer ?
#
loop_
_entity_poly.entity_id
_entity_poly.type
_entity_poly.pdbx_seq_one_letter_code
_entity_poly.pdbx_strand_id
1 'polypeptide(L)'
;MRRWVRGSLGVLFAFGLVVGGGVASAQGGSGVRDVDWRNAQYTVPPVGPCPEQFVPFTDGAAEVGNWVYRLAPDLPVGYADVTGEGVEDALLFVECGPRNSEYSRALVGVTTGSDARIQPLGTVVSPPVWTQVPNQVTVHDGDIAVRIEDFDTGATWTEHYRWAQSARAFVRVDGQ
;
A
#
# COMPACT_ATOMS: atom_id res chain seq x y z
N MET A 1 -25.80 52.54 43.77
CA MET A 1 -25.54 53.96 43.43
C MET A 1 -24.17 54.09 42.80
N ARG A 2 -24.08 54.84 41.68
CA ARG A 2 -22.93 55.61 41.15
C ARG A 2 -21.84 55.93 42.21
N ARG A 3 -20.52 56.04 41.95
CA ARG A 3 -19.76 56.50 40.76
C ARG A 3 -18.23 56.42 41.07
N TRP A 4 -17.44 56.02 40.06
CA TRP A 4 -16.21 56.66 39.50
C TRP A 4 -14.92 56.77 40.35
N VAL A 5 -13.81 56.10 39.96
CA VAL A 5 -12.76 56.38 38.94
C VAL A 5 -11.58 57.20 39.48
N ARG A 6 -10.36 56.62 39.32
CA ARG A 6 -9.02 57.19 39.01
C ARG A 6 -7.98 56.16 39.52
N GLY A 7 -7.08 55.57 38.73
CA GLY A 7 -6.29 56.05 37.62
C GLY A 7 -4.81 56.01 38.05
N SER A 8 -3.94 55.33 37.28
CA SER A 8 -2.46 55.46 37.14
C SER A 8 -1.88 54.10 36.66
N LEU A 9 -1.32 53.96 35.45
CA LEU A 9 0.04 54.31 34.97
C LEU A 9 1.13 53.30 35.38
N GLY A 10 1.79 52.72 34.36
CA GLY A 10 3.08 52.02 34.42
C GLY A 10 2.96 50.51 34.69
N VAL A 11 3.70 49.60 34.05
CA VAL A 11 4.99 49.69 33.36
C VAL A 11 5.06 48.53 32.35
N LEU A 12 5.55 48.83 31.15
CA LEU A 12 6.00 47.85 30.15
C LEU A 12 7.21 47.08 30.68
N PHE A 13 7.07 45.77 30.92
CA PHE A 13 8.21 44.85 30.98
C PHE A 13 8.03 43.81 29.88
N ALA A 14 8.65 44.09 28.73
CA ALA A 14 8.88 43.11 27.68
C ALA A 14 10.04 42.21 28.12
N PHE A 15 9.73 41.06 28.72
CA PHE A 15 10.69 39.96 28.82
C PHE A 15 10.56 39.11 27.56
N GLY A 16 11.52 39.28 26.65
CA GLY A 16 11.70 38.41 25.50
C GLY A 16 12.11 37.02 25.96
N LEU A 17 11.17 36.09 25.97
CA LEU A 17 11.45 34.66 25.96
C LEU A 17 11.74 34.29 24.51
N VAL A 18 13.02 34.13 24.20
CA VAL A 18 13.46 33.41 23.00
C VAL A 18 13.06 31.95 23.22
N VAL A 19 11.82 31.61 22.86
CA VAL A 19 11.44 30.22 22.65
C VAL A 19 12.21 29.81 21.40
N GLY A 20 13.33 29.11 21.61
CA GLY A 20 13.99 28.31 20.59
C GLY A 20 13.03 27.20 20.17
N GLY A 21 11.99 27.58 19.44
CA GLY A 21 11.17 26.67 18.67
C GLY A 21 12.06 26.15 17.55
N GLY A 22 12.84 25.13 17.86
CA GLY A 22 13.25 24.18 16.85
C GLY A 22 11.95 23.70 16.22
N VAL A 23 11.58 24.28 15.09
CA VAL A 23 10.68 23.64 14.16
C VAL A 23 11.38 22.32 13.85
N ALA A 24 10.93 21.26 14.53
CA ALA A 24 11.14 19.92 14.01
C ALA A 24 10.52 19.99 12.63
N SER A 25 11.36 20.15 11.61
CA SER A 25 10.97 19.88 10.25
C SER A 25 10.50 18.44 10.31
N ALA A 26 9.17 18.25 10.32
CA ALA A 26 8.59 17.01 9.87
C ALA A 26 9.17 16.86 8.47
N GLN A 27 10.25 16.11 8.36
CA GLN A 27 10.67 15.53 7.10
C GLN A 27 9.43 14.76 6.70
N GLY A 28 8.63 15.32 5.80
CA GLY A 28 7.53 14.61 5.16
C GLY A 28 8.18 13.47 4.43
N GLY A 29 8.41 12.37 5.16
CA GLY A 29 8.83 11.12 4.56
C GLY A 29 7.70 10.76 3.63
N SER A 30 7.99 10.72 2.33
CA SER A 30 7.05 10.26 1.33
C SER A 30 6.67 8.84 1.71
N GLY A 31 5.52 8.68 2.36
CA GLY A 31 5.05 7.38 2.80
C GLY A 31 4.59 6.57 1.59
N VAL A 32 4.30 5.29 1.81
CA VAL A 32 3.74 4.41 0.78
C VAL A 32 2.47 4.99 0.12
N ARG A 33 1.74 5.87 0.83
CA ARG A 33 0.54 6.57 0.33
C ARG A 33 0.83 7.69 -0.66
N ASP A 34 2.03 8.25 -0.64
CA ASP A 34 2.42 9.38 -1.50
C ASP A 34 2.93 8.93 -2.87
N VAL A 35 3.07 7.61 -3.07
CA VAL A 35 3.51 7.02 -4.34
C VAL A 35 2.39 7.14 -5.38
N ASP A 36 2.70 7.73 -6.53
CA ASP A 36 1.84 7.64 -7.72
C ASP A 36 1.97 6.26 -8.36
N TRP A 37 1.25 5.28 -7.82
CA TRP A 37 1.32 3.88 -8.24
C TRP A 37 1.09 3.70 -9.74
N ARG A 38 0.25 4.54 -10.37
CA ARG A 38 -0.05 4.46 -11.80
C ARG A 38 1.15 4.84 -12.67
N ASN A 39 2.08 5.64 -12.16
CA ASN A 39 3.29 6.06 -12.89
C ASN A 39 4.59 5.63 -12.17
N ALA A 40 4.47 4.71 -11.21
CA ALA A 40 5.60 4.20 -10.46
C ALA A 40 6.35 3.11 -11.23
N GLN A 41 7.60 2.90 -10.85
CA GLN A 41 8.41 1.78 -11.34
C GLN A 41 8.88 0.94 -10.15
N TYR A 42 8.65 -0.37 -10.22
CA TYR A 42 9.05 -1.29 -9.16
C TYR A 42 9.10 -2.73 -9.66
N THR A 43 9.73 -3.60 -8.87
CA THR A 43 9.72 -5.04 -9.14
C THR A 43 8.38 -5.62 -8.75
N VAL A 44 7.64 -6.12 -9.74
CA VAL A 44 6.40 -6.89 -9.54
C VAL A 44 6.81 -8.35 -9.33
N PRO A 45 6.44 -8.97 -8.19
CA PRO A 45 6.63 -10.40 -7.96
C PRO A 45 5.86 -11.27 -8.98
N PRO A 46 6.08 -12.59 -9.01
CA PRO A 46 5.35 -13.47 -9.93
C PRO A 46 3.82 -13.37 -9.77
N VAL A 47 3.12 -13.27 -10.91
CA VAL A 47 1.64 -13.18 -11.01
C VAL A 47 1.15 -14.21 -12.03
N GLY A 48 0.52 -15.28 -11.55
CA GLY A 48 0.11 -16.41 -12.39
C GLY A 48 1.30 -16.93 -13.23
N PRO A 49 1.20 -16.96 -14.58
CA PRO A 49 2.29 -17.39 -15.46
C PRO A 49 3.38 -16.33 -15.67
N CYS A 50 3.17 -15.10 -15.23
CA CYS A 50 4.14 -14.02 -15.42
C CYS A 50 5.30 -14.11 -14.41
N PRO A 51 6.56 -14.06 -14.88
CA PRO A 51 7.71 -14.07 -14.00
C PRO A 51 7.84 -12.75 -13.22
N GLU A 52 8.68 -12.75 -12.19
CA GLU A 52 9.12 -11.52 -11.55
C GLU A 52 9.77 -10.59 -12.58
N GLN A 53 9.38 -9.31 -12.60
CA GLN A 53 9.91 -8.31 -13.53
C GLN A 53 9.98 -6.92 -12.90
N PHE A 54 10.95 -6.11 -13.35
CA PHE A 54 10.96 -4.67 -13.07
C PHE A 54 10.05 -3.95 -14.07
N VAL A 55 8.97 -3.35 -13.57
CA VAL A 55 7.88 -2.83 -14.39
C VAL A 55 7.79 -1.31 -14.27
N PRO A 56 8.03 -0.55 -15.35
CA PRO A 56 7.84 0.90 -15.38
C PRO A 56 6.41 1.25 -15.79
N PHE A 57 5.49 1.35 -14.84
CA PHE A 57 4.10 1.67 -15.14
C PHE A 57 3.95 3.08 -15.72
N THR A 58 3.04 3.22 -16.68
CA THR A 58 2.56 4.48 -17.21
C THR A 58 1.04 4.40 -17.28
N ASP A 59 0.35 5.33 -16.62
CA ASP A 59 -1.11 5.33 -16.47
C ASP A 59 -1.72 4.02 -15.91
N GLY A 60 -0.93 3.27 -15.14
CA GLY A 60 -1.31 2.02 -14.49
C GLY A 60 -1.08 0.77 -15.34
N ALA A 61 -0.42 0.88 -16.49
CA ALA A 61 -0.06 -0.27 -17.32
C ALA A 61 1.38 -0.21 -17.83
N ALA A 62 1.93 -1.36 -18.18
CA ALA A 62 3.22 -1.46 -18.86
C ALA A 62 3.31 -2.75 -19.66
N GLU A 63 4.16 -2.77 -20.66
CA GLU A 63 4.54 -3.98 -21.37
C GLU A 63 6.04 -4.22 -21.20
N VAL A 64 6.40 -5.41 -20.73
CA VAL A 64 7.79 -5.81 -20.49
C VAL A 64 7.99 -7.22 -21.06
N GLY A 65 8.86 -7.32 -22.06
CA GLY A 65 9.04 -8.58 -22.80
C GLY A 65 7.75 -8.97 -23.54
N ASN A 66 7.22 -10.16 -23.23
CA ASN A 66 5.99 -10.69 -23.84
C ASN A 66 4.75 -10.50 -22.94
N TRP A 67 4.88 -9.79 -21.83
CA TRP A 67 3.87 -9.69 -20.79
C TRP A 67 3.35 -8.27 -20.66
N VAL A 68 2.04 -8.16 -20.47
CA VAL A 68 1.36 -6.90 -20.16
C VAL A 68 1.00 -6.93 -18.68
N TYR A 69 1.46 -5.92 -17.95
CA TYR A 69 1.17 -5.70 -16.52
C TYR A 69 0.18 -4.56 -16.39
N ARG A 70 -0.81 -4.70 -15.51
CA ARG A 70 -1.78 -3.65 -15.19
C ARG A 70 -2.05 -3.60 -13.70
N LEU A 71 -2.12 -2.40 -13.13
CA LEU A 71 -2.83 -2.23 -11.87
C LEU A 71 -4.32 -2.38 -12.18
N ALA A 72 -5.00 -3.28 -11.48
CA ALA A 72 -6.41 -3.55 -11.72
C ALA A 72 -7.20 -2.23 -11.61
N PRO A 73 -7.72 -1.68 -12.73
CA PRO A 73 -8.07 -0.26 -12.81
C PRO A 73 -9.25 0.13 -11.92
N ASP A 74 -10.12 -0.85 -11.64
CA ASP A 74 -11.35 -0.69 -10.86
C ASP A 74 -11.18 -1.06 -9.38
N LEU A 75 -9.99 -1.50 -8.97
CA LEU A 75 -9.71 -1.91 -7.60
C LEU A 75 -8.85 -0.86 -6.89
N PRO A 76 -9.23 -0.43 -5.68
CA PRO A 76 -8.44 0.54 -4.92
C PRO A 76 -7.13 -0.09 -4.43
N VAL A 77 -6.14 0.75 -4.21
CA VAL A 77 -4.93 0.37 -3.44
C VAL A 77 -5.31 0.24 -1.97
N GLY A 78 -5.01 -0.90 -1.37
CA GLY A 78 -5.13 -1.11 0.07
C GLY A 78 -3.90 -0.57 0.80
N TYR A 79 -4.08 -0.03 2.00
CA TYR A 79 -2.98 0.45 2.84
C TYR A 79 -3.17 -0.06 4.27
N ALA A 80 -2.14 -0.71 4.82
CA ALA A 80 -2.14 -1.20 6.19
C ALA A 80 -0.70 -1.56 6.60
N ASP A 81 -0.40 -1.53 7.90
CA ASP A 81 0.82 -2.12 8.45
C ASP A 81 0.67 -3.65 8.45
N VAL A 82 1.09 -4.31 7.37
CA VAL A 82 0.98 -5.78 7.24
C VAL A 82 2.22 -6.50 7.75
N THR A 83 3.33 -5.78 7.86
CA THR A 83 4.61 -6.31 8.37
C THR A 83 4.72 -6.24 9.90
N GLY A 84 3.95 -5.37 10.55
CA GLY A 84 3.98 -5.11 11.99
C GLY A 84 5.12 -4.19 12.40
N GLU A 85 5.62 -3.37 11.48
CA GLU A 85 6.78 -2.48 11.69
C GLU A 85 6.37 -1.05 12.07
N GLY A 86 5.06 -0.79 12.22
CA GLY A 86 4.52 0.52 12.57
C GLY A 86 4.50 1.50 11.41
N VAL A 87 4.74 1.03 10.19
CA VAL A 87 4.67 1.79 8.94
C VAL A 87 3.69 1.09 8.02
N GLU A 88 2.88 1.85 7.28
CA GLU A 88 1.95 1.26 6.33
C GLU A 88 2.68 0.73 5.10
N ASP A 89 2.18 -0.38 4.60
CA ASP A 89 2.51 -1.00 3.34
C ASP A 89 1.34 -0.83 2.36
N ALA A 90 1.59 -0.98 1.06
CA ALA A 90 0.54 -0.99 0.04
C ALA A 90 0.23 -2.42 -0.43
N LEU A 91 -1.06 -2.67 -0.64
CA LEU A 91 -1.61 -3.89 -1.21
C LEU A 91 -2.20 -3.54 -2.57
N LEU A 92 -1.59 -4.06 -3.63
CA LEU A 92 -1.88 -3.74 -5.02
C LEU A 92 -2.48 -4.96 -5.72
N PHE A 93 -3.63 -4.78 -6.37
CA PHE A 93 -4.13 -5.78 -7.31
C PHE A 93 -3.42 -5.60 -8.64
N VAL A 94 -2.64 -6.61 -9.03
CA VAL A 94 -1.87 -6.59 -10.27
C VAL A 94 -2.40 -7.68 -11.18
N GLU A 95 -2.72 -7.31 -12.41
CA GLU A 95 -3.07 -8.19 -13.49
C GLU A 95 -1.87 -8.40 -14.41
N CYS A 96 -1.67 -9.64 -14.84
CA CYS A 96 -0.65 -9.96 -15.84
C CYS A 96 -1.07 -11.09 -16.77
N GLY A 97 -0.71 -10.95 -18.04
CA GLY A 97 -0.93 -11.96 -19.07
C GLY A 97 -0.26 -11.61 -20.39
N PRO A 98 -0.28 -12.52 -21.37
CA PRO A 98 0.14 -12.22 -22.73
C PRO A 98 -0.71 -11.12 -23.35
N ARG A 99 -0.15 -10.44 -24.36
CA ARG A 99 -0.91 -9.47 -25.14
C ARG A 99 -2.14 -10.15 -25.78
N ASN A 100 -3.30 -9.51 -25.67
CA ASN A 100 -4.58 -9.99 -26.22
C ASN A 100 -5.07 -11.35 -25.68
N SER A 101 -4.66 -11.75 -24.47
CA SER A 101 -5.20 -12.92 -23.77
C SER A 101 -5.93 -12.50 -22.50
N GLU A 102 -6.44 -13.48 -21.77
CA GLU A 102 -6.88 -13.39 -20.40
C GLU A 102 -5.71 -13.11 -19.46
N TYR A 103 -5.98 -12.38 -18.37
CA TYR A 103 -4.98 -11.95 -17.40
C TYR A 103 -5.23 -12.68 -16.09
N SER A 104 -4.16 -13.23 -15.51
CA SER A 104 -4.18 -13.64 -14.11
C SER A 104 -4.12 -12.40 -13.22
N ARG A 105 -4.83 -12.43 -12.09
CA ARG A 105 -4.78 -11.34 -11.10
C ARG A 105 -4.21 -11.86 -9.79
N ALA A 106 -3.31 -11.09 -9.19
CA ALA A 106 -2.75 -11.34 -7.88
C ALA A 106 -2.93 -10.12 -6.97
N LEU A 107 -2.88 -10.35 -5.67
CA LEU A 107 -2.68 -9.31 -4.66
C LEU A 107 -1.20 -9.31 -4.27
N VAL A 108 -0.54 -8.17 -4.41
CA VAL A 108 0.89 -7.99 -4.16
C VAL A 108 1.08 -6.98 -3.02
N GLY A 109 1.98 -7.30 -2.09
CA GLY A 109 2.44 -6.37 -1.06
C GLY A 109 3.72 -5.65 -1.47
N VAL A 110 3.76 -4.35 -1.22
CA VAL A 110 4.94 -3.49 -1.42
C VAL A 110 5.08 -2.51 -0.26
N THR A 111 6.30 -2.07 0.00
CA THR A 111 6.62 -1.05 1.00
C THR A 111 7.53 0.02 0.40
N THR A 112 7.75 1.12 1.13
CA THR A 112 8.72 2.16 0.77
C THR A 112 9.84 2.19 1.79
N GLY A 113 11.09 2.01 1.33
CA GLY A 113 12.26 2.16 2.17
C GLY A 113 12.50 3.59 2.64
N SER A 114 13.46 3.77 3.56
CA SER A 114 13.87 5.09 4.08
C SER A 114 14.46 6.04 3.02
N ASP A 115 14.81 5.51 1.86
CA ASP A 115 15.30 6.21 0.68
C ASP A 115 14.20 6.48 -0.37
N ALA A 116 12.93 6.28 0.00
CA ALA A 116 11.76 6.37 -0.87
C ALA A 116 11.76 5.38 -2.05
N ARG A 117 12.61 4.33 -2.04
CA ARG A 117 12.53 3.26 -3.03
C ARG A 117 11.42 2.28 -2.68
N ILE A 118 10.62 1.93 -3.69
CA ILE A 118 9.60 0.89 -3.58
C ILE A 118 10.29 -0.47 -3.50
N GLN A 119 9.92 -1.26 -2.49
CA GLN A 119 10.45 -2.60 -2.24
C GLN A 119 9.31 -3.61 -2.25
N PRO A 120 9.41 -4.70 -3.03
CA PRO A 120 8.41 -5.75 -2.98
C PRO A 120 8.48 -6.50 -1.65
N LEU A 121 7.33 -6.68 -1.00
CA LEU A 121 7.18 -7.62 0.11
C LEU A 121 6.87 -9.03 -0.41
N GLY A 122 6.25 -9.13 -1.58
CA GLY A 122 5.95 -10.38 -2.27
C GLY A 122 4.48 -10.50 -2.68
N THR A 123 4.13 -11.66 -3.21
CA THR A 123 2.75 -11.99 -3.57
C THR A 123 1.99 -12.43 -2.33
N VAL A 124 0.88 -11.77 -2.01
CA VAL A 124 -0.04 -12.20 -0.93
C VAL A 124 -0.82 -13.43 -1.41
N VAL A 125 -1.45 -13.31 -2.59
CA VAL A 125 -2.14 -14.43 -3.25
C VAL A 125 -2.07 -14.28 -4.76
N SER A 126 -1.86 -15.40 -5.44
CA SER A 126 -1.92 -15.53 -6.90
C SER A 126 -2.58 -16.86 -7.23
N PRO A 127 -3.89 -16.89 -7.52
CA PRO A 127 -4.58 -18.13 -7.87
C PRO A 127 -3.93 -18.82 -9.07
N PRO A 128 -3.98 -20.17 -9.15
CA PRO A 128 -3.25 -20.93 -10.16
C PRO A 128 -3.88 -20.85 -11.57
N VAL A 129 -5.12 -20.38 -11.66
CA VAL A 129 -5.88 -20.24 -12.91
C VAL A 129 -6.41 -18.81 -13.04
N TRP A 130 -6.48 -18.30 -14.27
CA TRP A 130 -6.87 -16.90 -14.54
C TRP A 130 -8.34 -16.61 -14.20
N THR A 131 -9.18 -17.64 -14.17
CA THR A 131 -10.62 -17.49 -13.85
C THR A 131 -10.86 -17.25 -12.37
N GLN A 132 -9.86 -17.52 -11.52
CA GLN A 132 -9.89 -17.21 -10.10
C GLN A 132 -9.18 -15.90 -9.85
N VAL A 133 -9.91 -14.90 -9.39
CA VAL A 133 -9.38 -13.55 -9.20
C VAL A 133 -9.60 -13.05 -7.78
N PRO A 134 -8.55 -12.54 -7.10
CA PRO A 134 -8.75 -11.77 -5.90
C PRO A 134 -9.41 -10.43 -6.28
N ASN A 135 -10.52 -10.08 -5.65
CA ASN A 135 -11.30 -8.88 -6.02
C ASN A 135 -11.61 -7.95 -4.85
N GLN A 136 -11.29 -8.35 -3.63
CA GLN A 136 -11.47 -7.54 -2.44
C GLN A 136 -10.46 -7.97 -1.38
N VAL A 137 -9.96 -7.00 -0.61
CA VAL A 137 -9.06 -7.23 0.52
C VAL A 137 -9.55 -6.44 1.73
N THR A 138 -9.45 -7.04 2.90
CA THR A 138 -9.63 -6.36 4.20
C THR A 138 -8.48 -6.75 5.11
N VAL A 139 -7.92 -5.77 5.83
CA VAL A 139 -6.84 -6.01 6.78
C VAL A 139 -7.29 -5.63 8.19
N HIS A 140 -7.06 -6.51 9.16
CA HIS A 140 -7.32 -6.26 10.57
C HIS A 140 -6.26 -6.93 11.44
N ASP A 141 -5.56 -6.15 12.28
CA ASP A 141 -4.51 -6.64 13.17
C ASP A 141 -3.48 -7.56 12.49
N GLY A 142 -3.05 -7.19 11.28
CA GLY A 142 -2.10 -7.95 10.46
C GLY A 142 -2.66 -9.19 9.76
N ASP A 143 -3.94 -9.51 9.99
CA ASP A 143 -4.69 -10.53 9.23
C ASP A 143 -5.19 -9.94 7.92
N ILE A 144 -4.82 -10.56 6.80
CA ILE A 144 -5.20 -10.15 5.45
C ILE A 144 -6.22 -11.14 4.92
N ALA A 145 -7.50 -10.75 4.94
CA ALA A 145 -8.57 -11.53 4.34
C ALA A 145 -8.78 -11.10 2.89
N VAL A 146 -8.63 -12.04 1.96
CA VAL A 146 -8.76 -11.80 0.52
C VAL A 146 -9.94 -12.59 -0.03
N ARG A 147 -10.92 -11.88 -0.60
CA ARG A 147 -12.03 -12.51 -1.31
C ARG A 147 -11.58 -12.88 -2.72
N ILE A 148 -11.82 -14.14 -3.07
CA ILE A 148 -11.55 -14.69 -4.39
C ILE A 148 -12.88 -15.05 -5.05
N GLU A 149 -12.99 -14.72 -6.32
CA GLU A 149 -14.12 -15.07 -7.19
C GLU A 149 -13.61 -15.96 -8.32
N ASP A 150 -14.34 -17.05 -8.59
CA ASP A 150 -14.11 -17.94 -9.70
C ASP A 150 -15.15 -17.66 -10.79
N PHE A 151 -14.71 -17.08 -11.91
CA PHE A 151 -15.59 -16.70 -13.01
C PHE A 151 -16.16 -17.90 -13.79
N ASP A 152 -15.56 -19.08 -13.72
CA ASP A 152 -16.10 -20.27 -14.39
C ASP A 152 -17.33 -20.82 -13.66
N THR A 153 -17.30 -20.77 -12.32
CA THR A 153 -18.31 -21.39 -11.47
C THR A 153 -19.25 -20.38 -10.80
N GLY A 154 -18.86 -19.10 -10.75
CA GLY A 154 -19.52 -18.06 -9.95
C GLY A 154 -19.31 -18.23 -8.44
N ALA A 155 -18.45 -19.17 -8.02
CA ALA A 155 -18.15 -19.41 -6.62
C ALA A 155 -17.30 -18.27 -6.04
N THR A 156 -17.47 -18.00 -4.75
CA THR A 156 -16.62 -17.05 -4.03
C THR A 156 -16.23 -17.62 -2.68
N TRP A 157 -15.00 -17.36 -2.26
CA TRP A 157 -14.48 -17.75 -0.96
C TRP A 157 -13.53 -16.67 -0.43
N THR A 158 -13.09 -16.82 0.81
CA THR A 158 -12.14 -15.94 1.44
C THR A 158 -10.95 -16.76 1.91
N GLU A 159 -9.75 -16.28 1.62
CA GLU A 159 -8.50 -16.84 2.11
C GLU A 159 -7.86 -15.85 3.07
N HIS A 160 -7.19 -16.37 4.11
CA HIS A 160 -6.54 -15.56 5.12
C HIS A 160 -5.02 -15.70 5.04
N TYR A 161 -4.34 -14.56 5.06
CA TYR A 161 -2.88 -14.46 4.98
C TYR A 161 -2.33 -13.60 6.11
N ARG A 162 -1.06 -13.84 6.47
CA ARG A 162 -0.28 -13.01 7.39
C ARG A 162 1.15 -12.88 6.93
N TRP A 163 1.82 -11.81 7.35
CA TRP A 163 3.26 -11.70 7.19
C TRP A 163 3.99 -12.61 8.18
N ALA A 164 4.86 -13.47 7.67
CA ALA A 164 5.75 -14.30 8.47
C ALA A 164 7.16 -13.69 8.50
N GLN A 165 7.50 -13.03 9.61
CA GLN A 165 8.81 -12.37 9.81
C GLN A 165 10.01 -13.31 9.60
N SER A 166 9.89 -14.59 9.99
CA SER A 166 10.96 -15.59 9.81
C SER A 166 11.25 -15.94 8.35
N ALA A 167 10.23 -15.92 7.50
CA ALA A 167 10.34 -16.24 6.07
C ALA A 167 10.47 -14.98 5.20
N ARG A 168 10.14 -13.81 5.75
CA ARG A 168 9.95 -12.56 5.01
C ARG A 168 9.02 -12.74 3.81
N ALA A 169 7.88 -13.35 4.08
CA ALA A 169 6.88 -13.67 3.07
C ALA A 169 5.47 -13.67 3.68
N PHE A 170 4.45 -13.51 2.82
CA PHE A 170 3.07 -13.77 3.19
C PHE A 170 2.82 -15.27 3.23
N VAL A 171 2.15 -15.73 4.29
CA VAL A 171 1.77 -17.13 4.48
C VAL A 171 0.27 -17.23 4.68
N ARG A 172 -0.32 -18.26 4.09
CA ARG A 172 -1.74 -18.60 4.27
C ARG A 172 -1.95 -19.20 5.67
N VAL A 173 -2.99 -18.76 6.39
CA VAL A 173 -3.21 -19.12 7.81
C VAL A 173 -4.54 -19.82 8.10
N ASP A 174 -5.40 -20.01 7.10
CA ASP A 174 -6.68 -20.73 7.21
C ASP A 174 -6.55 -22.27 7.04
N GLY A 175 -5.33 -22.79 6.89
CA GLY A 175 -5.01 -24.20 7.19
C GLY A 175 -5.31 -25.24 6.11
N GLN A 176 -5.18 -24.91 4.81
CA GLN A 176 -5.16 -25.90 3.73
C GLN A 176 -3.75 -26.45 3.44
#